data_AF-A0A4V1T4Q3-F1
#
_entry.id   AF-A0A4V1T4Q3-F1
#
_cell.length_a   1.000
_cell.length_b   1.000
_cell.length_c   1.000
_cell.angle_alpha   90.00
_cell.angle_beta   90.00
_cell.angle_gamma   90.00
#
_symmetry.space_group_name_H-M   'P 1'
#
loop_
_entity.id
_entity.type
_entity.pdbx_description
1 polymer ?
#
loop_
_entity_poly.entity_id
_entity_poly.type
_entity_poly.pdbx_seq_one_letter_code
_entity_poly.pdbx_strand_id
1 'polypeptide(L)'
;MKNDAIIAEISDFCRREGMAESTFGRRAVNDGKLVQRLRDSKRITIDTLERIRNYMGQAATGVPGAPVIRPPEPPLERRDPRSNFRFCENRQKYLLFVHTCGEKRVIAERVGLELANIHPKPPAVRVFDAGVGDGTVLARVMRTMHGRFPHMPFYIAGKEISLEDIKLVLQKLPDRLYEHPATVFVLTNMA
;
A
#
# COMPACT_ATOMS: atom_id res chain seq x y z
N MET A 1 -13.52 -30.61 2.61
CA MET A 1 -12.33 -31.27 3.20
C MET A 1 -12.09 -30.65 4.56
N LYS A 2 -11.94 -31.45 5.63
CA LYS A 2 -11.73 -30.89 6.97
C LYS A 2 -10.33 -30.28 7.02
N ASN A 3 -10.23 -28.98 7.30
CA ASN A 3 -8.96 -28.25 7.38
C ASN A 3 -7.97 -28.95 8.34
N ASP A 4 -8.48 -29.64 9.35
CA ASP A 4 -7.71 -30.39 10.35
C ASP A 4 -6.74 -31.41 9.75
N ALA A 5 -7.14 -32.11 8.68
CA ALA A 5 -6.28 -33.10 8.03
C ALA A 5 -5.07 -32.42 7.35
N ILE A 6 -5.31 -31.30 6.65
CA ILE A 6 -4.26 -30.54 5.97
C ILE A 6 -3.33 -29.87 6.99
N ILE A 7 -3.87 -29.37 8.10
CA ILE A 7 -3.07 -28.79 9.18
C ILE A 7 -2.15 -29.85 9.78
N ALA A 8 -2.65 -31.06 10.05
CA ALA A 8 -1.83 -32.16 10.55
C ALA A 8 -0.70 -32.53 9.58
N GLU A 9 -1.00 -32.68 8.28
CA GLU A 9 0.02 -32.96 7.25
C GLU A 9 1.12 -31.90 7.21
N ILE A 10 0.75 -30.61 7.28
CA ILE A 10 1.71 -29.50 7.27
C ILE A 10 2.56 -29.49 8.55
N SER A 11 1.95 -29.69 9.72
CA SER A 11 2.66 -29.70 11.00
C SER A 11 3.66 -30.85 11.09
N ASP A 12 3.31 -32.04 10.60
CA ASP A 12 4.20 -33.20 10.56
C ASP A 12 5.37 -32.99 9.59
N PHE A 13 5.10 -32.44 8.41
CA PHE A 13 6.12 -32.04 7.45
C PHE A 13 7.11 -31.03 8.06
N CYS A 14 6.59 -29.99 8.70
CA CYS A 14 7.39 -28.96 9.34
C CYS A 14 8.29 -29.54 10.45
N ARG A 15 7.76 -30.49 11.24
CA ARG A 15 8.54 -31.18 12.28
C ARG A 15 9.66 -32.03 11.69
N ARG A 16 9.40 -32.75 10.59
CA ARG A 16 10.39 -33.60 9.92
C ARG A 16 11.53 -32.79 9.31
N GLU A 17 11.21 -31.68 8.65
CA GLU A 17 12.18 -30.83 7.96
C GLU A 17 12.83 -29.77 8.86
N GLY A 18 12.46 -29.68 10.15
CA GLY A 18 12.95 -28.65 11.06
C GLY A 18 12.55 -27.22 10.63
N MET A 19 11.37 -27.06 10.02
CA MET A 19 10.88 -25.81 9.44
C MET A 19 9.74 -25.22 10.27
N ALA A 20 9.68 -23.89 10.41
CA ALA A 20 8.52 -23.23 11.00
C ALA A 20 7.32 -23.23 10.04
N GLU A 21 6.10 -23.38 10.56
CA GLU A 21 4.85 -23.36 9.77
C GLU A 21 4.67 -22.07 8.94
N SER A 22 5.13 -20.94 9.46
CA SER A 22 5.13 -19.66 8.75
C SER A 22 6.12 -19.63 7.58
N THR A 23 7.26 -20.31 7.73
CA THR A 23 8.25 -20.51 6.67
C THR A 23 7.71 -21.44 5.61
N PHE A 24 7.02 -22.52 5.99
CA PHE A 24 6.34 -23.42 5.07
C PHE A 24 5.32 -22.68 4.21
N GLY A 25 4.38 -21.94 4.83
CA GLY A 25 3.33 -21.22 4.10
C GLY A 25 3.91 -20.18 3.13
N ARG A 26 4.99 -19.49 3.53
CA ARG A 26 5.70 -18.57 2.65
C ARG A 26 6.39 -19.28 1.47
N ARG A 27 6.95 -20.47 1.68
CA ARG A 27 7.67 -21.22 0.63
C ARG A 27 6.74 -21.97 -0.31
N ALA A 28 5.68 -22.58 0.20
CA ALA A 28 4.75 -23.39 -0.60
C ALA A 28 3.80 -22.54 -1.45
N VAL A 29 3.29 -21.43 -0.89
CA VAL A 29 2.21 -20.64 -1.53
C VAL A 29 2.35 -19.12 -1.36
N ASN A 30 3.50 -18.63 -0.86
CA ASN A 30 3.74 -17.21 -0.58
C ASN A 30 2.78 -16.59 0.46
N ASP A 31 2.29 -17.38 1.42
CA ASP A 31 1.43 -16.92 2.51
C ASP A 31 1.94 -17.43 3.87
N GLY A 32 2.66 -16.57 4.59
CA GLY A 32 3.18 -16.91 5.93
C GLY A 32 2.10 -17.05 7.02
N LYS A 33 0.84 -16.70 6.73
CA LYS A 33 -0.31 -16.84 7.64
C LYS A 33 -1.24 -17.98 7.22
N LEU A 34 -0.85 -18.79 6.23
CA LEU A 34 -1.64 -19.88 5.70
C LEU A 34 -2.16 -20.82 6.79
N VAL A 35 -1.28 -21.34 7.65
CA VAL A 35 -1.65 -22.30 8.70
C VAL A 35 -2.58 -21.67 9.73
N GLN A 36 -2.35 -20.39 10.09
CA GLN A 36 -3.26 -19.66 10.97
C GLN A 36 -4.65 -19.51 10.35
N ARG A 37 -4.73 -19.13 9.07
CA ARG A 37 -6.01 -19.02 8.34
C ARG A 37 -6.75 -20.35 8.25
N LEU A 38 -6.02 -21.45 8.07
CA LEU A 38 -6.60 -22.80 8.07
C LEU A 38 -7.17 -23.18 9.44
N ARG A 39 -6.47 -22.86 10.53
CA ARG A 39 -6.97 -23.00 11.93
C ARG A 39 -8.21 -22.15 12.18
N ASP A 40 -8.25 -20.95 11.62
CA ASP A 40 -9.41 -20.06 11.66
C ASP A 40 -10.56 -20.52 10.72
N SER A 41 -10.53 -21.77 10.24
CA SER A 41 -11.53 -22.39 9.36
C SER A 41 -11.76 -21.64 8.04
N LYS A 42 -10.79 -20.84 7.57
CA LYS A 42 -10.86 -20.20 6.25
C LYS A 42 -10.69 -21.25 5.15
N ARG A 43 -11.46 -21.09 4.08
CA ARG A 43 -11.40 -21.95 2.90
C ARG A 43 -10.18 -21.57 2.06
N ILE A 44 -9.53 -22.56 1.47
CA ILE A 44 -8.48 -22.40 0.47
C ILE A 44 -8.99 -22.88 -0.89
N THR A 45 -8.36 -22.41 -1.97
CA THR A 45 -8.67 -22.87 -3.33
C THR A 45 -8.03 -24.23 -3.60
N ILE A 46 -8.51 -24.93 -4.63
CA ILE A 46 -7.94 -26.20 -5.09
C ILE A 46 -6.48 -26.00 -5.57
N ASP A 47 -6.20 -24.93 -6.31
CA ASP A 47 -4.83 -24.55 -6.73
C ASP A 47 -3.88 -24.36 -5.53
N THR A 48 -4.37 -23.76 -4.43
CA THR A 48 -3.56 -23.62 -3.20
C THR A 48 -3.25 -24.99 -2.59
N LEU A 49 -4.22 -25.90 -2.58
CA LEU A 49 -4.05 -27.26 -2.07
C LEU A 49 -3.06 -28.07 -2.92
N GLU A 50 -3.11 -27.94 -4.24
CA GLU A 50 -2.16 -28.59 -5.15
C GLU A 50 -0.74 -28.10 -4.93
N ARG A 51 -0.53 -26.78 -4.76
CA ARG A 51 0.79 -26.21 -4.45
C ARG A 51 1.35 -26.71 -3.12
N ILE A 52 0.51 -26.82 -2.08
CA ILE A 52 0.88 -27.40 -0.77
C ILE A 52 1.37 -28.84 -0.96
N ARG A 53 0.60 -29.66 -1.68
CA ARG A 53 0.95 -31.08 -1.92
C ARG A 53 2.20 -31.24 -2.78
N ASN A 54 2.34 -30.45 -3.84
CA ASN A 54 3.52 -30.46 -4.70
C ASN A 54 4.78 -30.08 -3.93
N TYR A 55 4.70 -29.07 -3.05
CA TYR A 55 5.82 -28.67 -2.21
C TYR A 55 6.24 -29.76 -1.23
N MET A 56 5.28 -30.41 -0.55
CA MET A 56 5.56 -31.54 0.34
C MET A 56 6.09 -32.77 -0.41
N GLY A 57 5.61 -33.01 -1.63
CA GLY A 57 6.04 -34.11 -2.51
C GLY A 57 7.46 -33.93 -3.06
N GLN A 58 7.84 -32.70 -3.42
CA GLN A 58 9.19 -32.36 -3.91
C GLN A 58 10.27 -32.55 -2.84
N ALA A 59 9.92 -32.42 -1.56
CA ALA A 59 10.83 -32.69 -0.45
C ALA A 59 10.94 -34.20 -0.11
N ALA A 60 9.94 -35.02 -0.49
CA ALA A 60 9.93 -36.46 -0.22
C ALA A 60 10.78 -37.29 -1.21
N THR A 61 11.13 -36.75 -2.38
CA THR A 61 11.89 -37.47 -3.43
C THR A 61 13.40 -37.51 -3.22
N GLY A 62 13.90 -36.99 -2.10
CA GLY A 62 15.18 -37.36 -1.47
C GLY A 62 16.35 -37.69 -2.40
N VAL A 63 16.90 -36.69 -3.09
CA VAL A 63 18.37 -36.64 -3.27
C VAL A 63 18.89 -35.59 -2.30
N PRO A 64 19.59 -35.97 -1.22
CA PRO A 64 20.23 -35.00 -0.34
C PRO A 64 21.24 -34.18 -1.15
N GLY A 65 20.98 -32.89 -1.31
CA GLY A 65 21.87 -31.97 -2.03
C GLY A 65 21.46 -31.63 -3.47
N ALA A 66 20.30 -32.06 -3.97
CA ALA A 66 19.79 -31.51 -5.23
C ALA A 66 19.40 -30.03 -5.04
N PRO A 67 19.97 -29.10 -5.83
CA PRO A 67 19.66 -27.69 -5.69
C PRO A 67 18.17 -27.50 -6.00
N VAL A 68 17.42 -27.05 -4.99
CA VAL A 68 16.10 -26.44 -5.20
C VAL A 68 16.27 -25.48 -6.36
N ILE A 69 15.56 -25.71 -7.48
CA ILE A 69 15.51 -24.76 -8.60
C ILE A 69 14.82 -23.53 -8.04
N ARG A 70 15.62 -22.63 -7.47
CA ARG A 70 15.18 -21.31 -7.10
C ARG A 70 14.79 -20.67 -8.42
N PRO A 71 13.56 -20.15 -8.58
CA PRO A 71 13.36 -19.06 -9.52
C PRO A 71 14.52 -18.09 -9.26
N PRO A 72 15.27 -17.65 -10.28
CA PRO A 72 16.41 -16.78 -10.06
C PRO A 72 15.95 -15.70 -9.09
N GLU A 73 16.59 -15.65 -7.91
CA GLU A 73 16.32 -14.58 -6.97
C GLU A 73 16.42 -13.31 -7.80
N PRO A 74 15.35 -12.48 -7.86
CA PRO A 74 15.41 -11.25 -8.63
C PRO A 74 16.70 -10.59 -8.18
N PRO A 75 17.60 -10.23 -9.13
CA PRO A 75 18.95 -9.83 -8.79
C PRO A 75 18.87 -8.89 -7.61
N LEU A 76 19.53 -9.23 -6.49
CA LEU A 76 19.63 -8.32 -5.36
C LEU A 76 20.10 -7.00 -5.96
N GLU A 77 19.20 -6.03 -6.02
CA GLU A 77 19.43 -4.74 -6.67
C GLU A 77 20.51 -4.09 -5.80
N ARG A 78 21.79 -4.38 -6.08
CA ARG A 78 22.94 -3.76 -5.44
C ARG A 78 22.95 -2.34 -5.97
N ARG A 79 22.14 -1.50 -5.34
CA ARG A 79 22.08 -0.09 -5.65
C ARG A 79 23.42 0.49 -5.29
N ASP A 80 24.13 1.01 -6.29
CA ASP A 80 25.28 1.85 -6.05
C ASP A 80 24.76 3.06 -5.24
N PRO A 81 25.25 3.32 -4.02
CA PRO A 81 24.86 4.51 -3.26
C PRO A 81 25.12 5.83 -4.01
N ARG A 82 25.97 5.79 -5.05
CA ARG A 82 26.27 6.92 -5.95
C ARG A 82 25.33 6.99 -7.15
N SER A 83 24.61 5.91 -7.47
CA SER A 83 23.51 5.99 -8.43
C SER A 83 22.37 6.76 -7.77
N ASN A 84 22.05 7.94 -8.28
CA ASN A 84 20.91 8.76 -7.85
C ASN A 84 19.59 8.08 -8.24
N PHE A 85 19.36 6.82 -7.87
CA PHE A 85 18.05 6.21 -8.07
C PHE A 85 17.09 6.79 -7.05
N ARG A 86 16.34 7.82 -7.44
CA ARG A 86 15.19 8.26 -6.65
C ARG A 86 14.02 7.37 -7.01
N PHE A 87 13.41 6.75 -6.00
CA PHE A 87 12.24 5.89 -6.18
C PHE A 87 11.13 6.54 -7.03
N CYS A 88 10.97 7.86 -6.92
CA CYS A 88 10.01 8.67 -7.68
C CYS A 88 10.39 8.94 -9.14
N GLU A 89 11.64 8.70 -9.56
CA GLU A 89 12.06 8.89 -10.97
C GLU A 89 11.58 7.75 -11.88
N ASN A 90 11.47 6.52 -11.34
CA ASN A 90 10.88 5.42 -12.08
C ASN A 90 9.35 5.46 -11.93
N ARG A 91 8.70 6.16 -12.86
CA ARG A 91 7.25 6.39 -12.86
C ARG A 91 6.42 5.11 -12.76
N GLN A 92 6.86 4.02 -13.38
CA GLN A 92 6.12 2.74 -13.32
C GLN A 92 6.15 2.11 -11.93
N LYS A 93 7.34 2.04 -11.29
CA LYS A 93 7.48 1.52 -9.93
C LYS A 93 6.73 2.41 -8.92
N TYR A 94 6.82 3.72 -9.07
CA TYR A 94 6.13 4.69 -8.21
C TYR A 94 4.60 4.57 -8.33
N LEU A 95 4.06 4.59 -9.55
CA LEU A 95 2.62 4.49 -9.77
C LEU A 95 2.06 3.14 -9.29
N LEU A 96 2.78 2.03 -9.51
CA LEU A 96 2.36 0.73 -9.00
C LEU A 96 2.17 0.76 -7.49
N PHE A 97 3.15 1.26 -6.75
CA PHE A 97 3.06 1.41 -5.29
C PHE A 97 1.88 2.31 -4.88
N VAL A 98 1.80 3.50 -5.48
CA VAL A 98 0.80 4.51 -5.18
C VAL A 98 -0.64 4.02 -5.43
N HIS A 99 -0.86 3.21 -6.46
CA HIS A 99 -2.19 2.71 -6.82
C HIS A 99 -2.58 1.41 -6.12
N THR A 100 -1.60 0.63 -5.64
CA THR A 100 -1.87 -0.67 -4.98
C THR A 100 -1.91 -0.57 -3.46
N CYS A 101 -1.41 0.52 -2.87
CA CYS A 101 -1.41 0.75 -1.44
C CYS A 101 -2.52 1.72 -1.01
N GLY A 102 -3.07 1.51 0.19
CA GLY A 102 -4.05 2.40 0.82
C GLY A 102 -3.44 3.63 1.50
N GLU A 103 -2.15 3.90 1.28
CA GLU A 103 -1.36 4.87 2.07
C GLU A 103 -1.96 6.29 2.00
N LYS A 104 -2.34 6.77 0.81
CA LYS A 104 -2.97 8.09 0.62
C LYS A 104 -4.19 8.30 1.53
N ARG A 105 -5.01 7.25 1.72
CA ARG A 105 -6.19 7.32 2.60
C ARG A 105 -5.77 7.47 4.06
N VAL A 106 -4.81 6.65 4.50
CA VAL A 106 -4.31 6.67 5.88
C VAL A 106 -3.64 8.02 6.21
N ILE A 107 -2.86 8.56 5.28
CA ILE A 107 -2.25 9.89 5.41
C ILE A 107 -3.33 10.96 5.59
N ALA A 108 -4.34 10.99 4.72
CA ALA A 108 -5.41 11.99 4.81
C ALA A 108 -6.18 11.91 6.13
N GLU A 109 -6.48 10.70 6.61
CA GLU A 109 -7.12 10.48 7.91
C GLU A 109 -6.25 10.99 9.07
N ARG A 110 -4.94 10.71 9.02
CA ARG A 110 -4.00 11.18 10.05
C ARG A 110 -3.90 12.69 10.10
N VAL A 111 -3.78 13.34 8.93
CA VAL A 111 -3.80 14.81 8.82
C VAL A 111 -5.11 15.38 9.37
N GLY A 112 -6.24 14.72 9.10
CA GLY A 112 -7.55 15.11 9.62
C GLY A 112 -7.60 15.18 11.15
N LEU A 113 -6.91 14.27 11.86
CA LEU A 113 -6.83 14.31 13.33
C LEU A 113 -6.06 15.53 13.83
N GLU A 114 -5.02 15.96 13.13
CA GLU A 114 -4.20 17.12 13.51
C GLU A 114 -4.95 18.45 13.33
N LEU A 115 -5.99 18.49 12.49
CA LEU A 115 -6.86 19.66 12.37
C LEU A 115 -7.57 19.99 13.70
N ALA A 116 -7.61 19.05 14.65
CA ALA A 116 -8.13 19.31 15.97
C ALA A 116 -7.28 20.28 16.80
N ASN A 117 -5.98 20.35 16.49
CA ASN A 117 -4.99 21.07 17.25
C ASN A 117 -4.73 22.49 16.70
N ILE A 118 -5.29 22.83 15.54
CA ILE A 118 -5.12 24.15 14.93
C ILE A 118 -6.26 25.11 15.31
N HIS A 119 -5.90 26.38 15.48
CA HIS A 119 -6.82 27.45 15.85
C HIS A 119 -6.70 28.61 14.84
N PRO A 120 -7.15 28.40 13.59
CA PRO A 120 -7.06 29.40 12.55
C PRO A 120 -7.85 30.65 12.93
N LYS A 121 -7.29 31.81 12.65
CA LYS A 121 -7.94 33.12 12.81
C LYS A 121 -8.27 33.68 11.43
N PRO A 122 -9.25 34.59 11.32
CA PRO A 122 -9.51 35.31 10.08
C PRO A 122 -8.22 35.87 9.45
N PRO A 123 -8.10 35.88 8.11
CA PRO A 123 -9.19 35.76 7.15
C PRO A 123 -9.50 34.33 6.66
N ALA A 124 -8.63 33.34 6.90
CA ALA A 124 -8.78 32.01 6.30
C ALA A 124 -8.00 30.92 7.05
N VAL A 125 -8.44 29.67 6.89
CA VAL A 125 -7.58 28.50 7.12
C VAL A 125 -6.62 28.37 5.94
N ARG A 126 -5.31 28.39 6.22
CA ARG A 126 -4.27 28.40 5.19
C ARG A 126 -3.58 27.03 5.13
N VAL A 127 -3.53 26.44 3.94
CA VAL A 127 -2.88 25.15 3.70
C VAL A 127 -1.91 25.28 2.53
N PHE A 128 -0.74 24.70 2.70
CA PHE A 128 0.22 24.51 1.62
C PHE A 128 0.45 23.01 1.42
N ASP A 129 0.34 22.55 0.18
CA ASP A 129 0.57 21.16 -0.20
C ASP A 129 1.71 21.08 -1.23
N ALA A 130 2.83 20.50 -0.82
CA ALA A 130 4.02 20.34 -1.63
C ALA A 130 4.09 18.93 -2.20
N GLY A 131 3.87 18.81 -3.51
CA GLY A 131 3.72 17.52 -4.16
C GLY A 131 2.29 17.00 -4.03
N VAL A 132 1.33 17.82 -4.49
CA VAL A 132 -0.11 17.51 -4.46
C VAL A 132 -0.40 16.14 -5.10
N GLY A 133 0.42 15.74 -6.09
CA GLY A 133 0.20 14.57 -6.91
C GLY A 133 -1.17 14.64 -7.56
N ASP A 134 -1.90 13.52 -7.58
CA ASP A 134 -3.24 13.44 -8.17
C ASP A 134 -4.36 14.11 -7.35
N GLY A 135 -4.04 14.78 -6.24
CA GLY A 135 -5.00 15.50 -5.38
C GLY A 135 -5.82 14.64 -4.44
N THR A 136 -5.59 13.32 -4.39
CA THR A 136 -6.40 12.40 -3.57
C THR A 136 -6.31 12.69 -2.08
N VAL A 137 -5.11 13.00 -1.58
CA VAL A 137 -4.89 13.34 -0.16
C VAL A 137 -5.55 14.69 0.13
N LEU A 138 -5.23 15.71 -0.67
CA LEU A 138 -5.73 17.07 -0.50
C LEU A 138 -7.26 17.14 -0.50
N ALA A 139 -7.93 16.49 -1.45
CA ALA A 139 -9.39 16.47 -1.50
C ALA A 139 -10.00 15.86 -0.22
N ARG A 140 -9.42 14.79 0.33
CA ARG A 140 -9.91 14.19 1.58
C ARG A 140 -9.67 15.11 2.78
N VAL A 141 -8.53 15.78 2.83
CA VAL A 141 -8.22 16.76 3.87
C VAL A 141 -9.19 17.94 3.80
N MET A 142 -9.45 18.49 2.60
CA MET A 142 -10.42 19.58 2.40
C MET A 142 -11.82 19.24 2.91
N ARG A 143 -12.29 18.01 2.66
CA ARG A 143 -13.58 17.54 3.20
C ARG A 143 -13.61 17.56 4.73
N THR A 144 -12.52 17.11 5.36
CA THR A 144 -12.39 17.11 6.82
C THR A 144 -12.29 18.55 7.37
N MET A 145 -11.58 19.43 6.67
CA MET A 145 -11.51 20.85 6.99
C MET A 145 -12.89 21.49 6.93
N HIS A 146 -13.69 21.22 5.88
CA HIS A 146 -15.06 21.77 5.74
C HIS A 146 -15.92 21.39 6.95
N GLY A 147 -15.88 20.12 7.37
CA GLY A 147 -16.62 19.68 8.55
C GLY A 147 -16.21 20.38 9.85
N ARG A 148 -14.95 20.82 9.97
CA ARG A 148 -14.43 21.46 11.19
C ARG A 148 -14.49 22.98 11.18
N PHE A 149 -14.32 23.59 10.02
CA PHE A 149 -14.28 25.04 9.82
C PHE A 149 -15.28 25.46 8.73
N PRO A 150 -16.59 25.17 8.87
CA PRO A 150 -17.57 25.30 7.78
C PRO A 150 -17.78 26.73 7.27
N HIS A 151 -17.53 27.74 8.10
CA HIS A 151 -17.75 29.15 7.76
C HIS A 151 -16.46 29.97 7.61
N MET A 152 -15.29 29.37 7.86
CA MET A 152 -14.01 30.05 7.69
C MET A 152 -13.52 29.82 6.26
N PRO A 153 -13.19 30.87 5.49
CA PRO A 153 -12.65 30.72 4.14
C PRO A 153 -11.40 29.83 4.11
N PHE A 154 -11.19 29.12 3.00
CA PHE A 154 -9.98 28.32 2.78
C PHE A 154 -9.07 29.00 1.77
N TYR A 155 -7.78 29.09 2.10
CA TYR A 155 -6.74 29.48 1.17
C TYR A 155 -5.75 28.32 1.03
N ILE A 156 -5.77 27.68 -0.13
CA ILE A 156 -4.98 26.47 -0.38
C ILE A 156 -4.02 26.73 -1.54
N ALA A 157 -2.73 26.54 -1.28
CA ALA A 157 -1.68 26.61 -2.28
C ALA A 157 -1.11 25.21 -2.51
N GLY A 158 -1.34 24.66 -3.69
CA GLY A 158 -0.80 23.39 -4.15
C GLY A 158 0.35 23.57 -5.13
N LYS A 159 1.45 22.85 -4.91
CA LYS A 159 2.57 22.76 -5.84
C LYS A 159 2.69 21.34 -6.36
N GLU A 160 2.75 21.17 -7.67
CA GLU A 160 2.99 19.87 -8.30
C GLU A 160 3.78 20.06 -9.59
N ILE A 161 4.87 19.31 -9.80
CA ILE A 161 5.71 19.47 -11.00
C ILE A 161 5.06 18.83 -12.24
N SER A 162 4.27 17.76 -12.06
CA SER A 162 3.65 17.04 -13.17
C SER A 162 2.36 17.72 -13.62
N LEU A 163 2.32 18.07 -14.91
CA LEU A 163 1.11 18.62 -15.52
C LEU A 163 -0.03 17.58 -15.58
N GLU A 164 0.30 16.30 -15.73
CA GLU A 164 -0.66 15.20 -15.71
C GLU A 164 -1.35 15.09 -14.36
N ASP A 165 -0.58 15.14 -13.27
CA ASP A 165 -1.10 15.10 -11.92
C ASP A 165 -1.98 16.32 -11.62
N ILE A 166 -1.60 17.50 -12.11
CA ILE A 166 -2.44 18.71 -12.05
C ILE A 166 -3.78 18.53 -12.76
N LYS A 167 -3.81 17.92 -13.95
CA LYS A 167 -5.08 17.61 -14.62
C LYS A 167 -5.96 16.70 -13.78
N LEU A 168 -5.37 15.71 -13.12
CA LEU A 168 -6.08 14.80 -12.21
C LEU A 168 -6.60 15.52 -10.95
N VAL A 169 -5.88 16.52 -10.44
CA VAL A 169 -6.33 17.39 -9.34
C VAL A 169 -7.57 18.17 -9.77
N LEU A 170 -7.52 18.81 -10.94
CA LEU A 170 -8.64 19.60 -11.47
C LEU A 170 -9.91 18.77 -11.73
N GLN A 171 -9.78 17.46 -11.95
CA GLN A 171 -10.92 16.55 -12.04
C GLN A 171 -11.51 16.16 -10.68
N LYS A 172 -10.74 16.18 -9.59
CA LYS A 172 -11.18 15.75 -8.24
C LYS A 172 -11.65 16.89 -7.34
N LEU A 173 -11.14 18.10 -7.55
CA LEU A 173 -11.46 19.27 -6.75
C LEU A 173 -12.86 19.89 -6.93
N PRO A 174 -13.58 19.75 -8.07
CA PRO A 174 -14.85 20.44 -8.26
C PRO A 174 -15.85 20.24 -7.12
N ASP A 175 -16.02 19.00 -6.64
CA ASP A 175 -16.90 18.70 -5.51
C ASP A 175 -16.49 19.41 -4.22
N ARG A 176 -15.18 19.60 -4.00
CA ARG A 176 -14.65 20.26 -2.80
C ARG A 176 -14.83 21.77 -2.86
N LEU A 177 -14.67 22.37 -4.03
CA LEU A 177 -14.93 23.79 -4.25
C LEU A 177 -16.42 24.11 -4.12
N TYR A 178 -17.28 23.19 -4.57
CA TYR A 178 -18.72 23.30 -4.36
C TYR A 178 -19.11 23.14 -2.89
N GLU A 179 -18.54 22.15 -2.19
CA GLU A 179 -18.80 21.91 -0.77
C GLU A 179 -18.38 23.09 0.12
N HIS A 180 -17.28 23.77 -0.23
CA HIS A 180 -16.82 24.95 0.50
C HIS A 180 -16.61 26.15 -0.44
N PRO A 181 -17.67 26.92 -0.76
CA PRO A 181 -17.63 27.99 -1.77
C PRO A 181 -16.63 29.11 -1.48
N ALA A 182 -16.31 29.36 -0.20
CA ALA A 182 -15.33 30.36 0.21
C ALA A 182 -13.86 29.86 0.09
N THR A 183 -13.58 28.97 -0.85
CA THR A 183 -12.23 28.43 -1.09
C THR A 183 -11.55 29.21 -2.21
N VAL A 184 -10.35 29.70 -1.93
CA VAL A 184 -9.38 30.14 -2.94
C VAL A 184 -8.32 29.05 -3.09
N PHE A 185 -8.23 28.48 -4.28
CA PHE A 185 -7.30 27.42 -4.61
C PHE A 185 -6.27 27.90 -5.64
N VAL A 186 -5.00 27.91 -5.27
CA VAL A 186 -3.87 28.25 -6.13
C VAL A 186 -3.11 26.97 -6.45
N LEU A 187 -2.94 26.66 -7.73
CA LEU A 187 -2.19 25.49 -8.19
C LEU A 187 -1.08 25.94 -9.12
N THR A 188 0.16 25.52 -8.86
CA THR A 188 1.31 25.87 -9.69
C THR A 188 2.13 24.65 -10.07
N ASN A 189 2.59 24.65 -11.32
CA ASN A 189 3.56 23.69 -11.86
C ASN A 189 4.94 24.27 -12.10
N MET A 190 5.16 25.50 -11.66
CA MET A 190 6.47 26.14 -11.79
C MET A 190 7.48 25.48 -10.84
N ALA A 191 8.70 25.31 -11.34
CA ALA A 191 9.85 24.80 -10.61
C ALA A 191 10.51 25.90 -9.78
#